data_AF-A0A3A9WHX3-F1
#
_entry.id   AF-A0A3A9WHX3-F1
#
_cell.length_a   1.000
_cell.length_b   1.000
_cell.length_c   1.000
_cell.angle_alpha   90.00
_cell.angle_beta   90.00
_cell.angle_gamma   90.00
#
_symmetry.space_group_name_H-M   'P 1'
#
loop_
_entity.id
_entity.type
_entity.pdbx_description
1 polymer ?
#
loop_
_entity_poly.entity_id
_entity_poly.type
_entity_poly.pdbx_seq_one_letter_code
_entity_poly.pdbx_strand_id
1 'polypeptide(L)'
;MDDATPPSPPPEPSRPSWPSRVHLSDVQALRAYAHPTRMRLVGLLRLRGPLTATQAADLVGQSVASCSYHLRMLAKYGLVEEAEGGTGREKPWRATARYTSWPDHSDDPAVGEATAALSTAVAEYWFERITHAIETRHALSREWQEAEEFGDSVIHLTPAELTELRDRFRELVEEYAPRAEDPRLRPEGAELVQVLRIAYKYRDEPPGAPG
;
A
#
# COMPACT_ATOMS: atom_id res chain seq x y z
N MET A 1 29.15 31.45 38.65
CA MET A 1 28.61 31.54 37.29
C MET A 1 27.94 30.20 37.08
N ASP A 2 26.71 30.10 37.57
CA ASP A 2 25.98 28.83 37.64
C ASP A 2 25.35 28.59 36.26
N ASP A 3 25.98 27.70 35.50
CA ASP A 3 25.50 27.26 34.19
C ASP A 3 24.47 26.13 34.43
N ALA A 4 23.24 26.53 34.73
CA ALA A 4 22.12 25.60 34.83
C ALA A 4 21.63 25.25 33.42
N THR A 5 22.07 24.10 32.90
CA THR A 5 21.49 23.49 31.71
C THR A 5 19.98 23.32 31.92
N PRO A 6 19.12 23.84 31.02
CA PRO A 6 17.68 23.67 31.17
C PRO A 6 17.32 22.17 31.08
N PRO A 7 16.35 21.70 31.87
CA PRO A 7 15.94 20.30 31.85
C PRO A 7 15.44 19.92 30.45
N SER A 8 15.90 18.76 29.95
CA SER A 8 15.41 18.21 28.69
C SER A 8 13.89 18.06 28.74
N PRO A 9 13.18 18.38 27.64
CA PRO A 9 11.75 18.16 27.58
C PRO A 9 11.43 16.68 27.80
N PRO A 10 10.29 16.35 28.45
CA PRO A 10 9.92 14.96 28.67
C PRO A 10 9.83 14.24 27.31
N PRO A 11 10.24 12.97 27.22
CA PRO A 11 10.11 12.21 25.98
C PRO A 11 8.65 12.22 25.55
N GLU A 12 8.38 12.66 24.31
CA GLU A 12 7.04 12.57 23.74
C GLU A 12 6.57 11.10 23.80
N PRO A 13 5.29 10.84 24.12
CA PRO A 13 4.77 9.49 24.14
C PRO A 13 5.02 8.87 22.76
N SER A 14 5.85 7.83 22.73
CA SER A 14 6.13 7.06 21.53
C SER A 14 4.81 6.62 20.93
N ARG A 15 4.45 7.17 19.76
CA ARG A 15 3.37 6.63 18.94
C ARG A 15 3.60 5.12 18.82
N PRO A 16 2.57 4.27 18.97
CA PRO A 16 2.75 2.83 18.78
C PRO A 16 3.44 2.62 17.44
N SER A 17 4.61 1.98 17.46
CA SER A 17 5.35 1.60 16.27
C SER A 17 4.57 0.47 15.62
N TRP A 18 3.57 0.82 14.81
CA TRP A 18 2.84 -0.14 13.99
C TRP A 18 3.85 -0.95 13.18
N PRO A 19 3.63 -2.26 13.01
CA PRO A 19 4.47 -3.03 12.11
C PRO A 19 4.41 -2.38 10.73
N SER A 20 5.56 -2.22 10.09
CA SER A 20 5.61 -1.69 8.72
C SER A 20 4.79 -2.57 7.76
N ARG A 21 4.62 -3.86 8.09
CA ARG A 21 4.01 -4.87 7.22
C ARG A 21 3.10 -5.84 7.99
N VAL A 22 1.94 -6.16 7.42
CA VAL A 22 1.11 -7.32 7.80
C VAL A 22 1.35 -8.43 6.77
N HIS A 23 1.60 -9.66 7.25
CA HIS A 23 1.79 -10.84 6.40
C HIS A 23 0.53 -11.72 6.41
N LEU A 24 -0.06 -11.92 5.23
CA LEU A 24 -1.23 -12.77 5.03
C LEU A 24 -0.77 -14.15 4.55
N SER A 25 -0.97 -15.17 5.37
CA SER A 25 -0.68 -16.57 5.01
C SER A 25 -1.92 -17.47 5.06
N ASP A 26 -3.04 -16.99 5.59
CA ASP A 26 -4.31 -17.70 5.68
C ASP A 26 -5.12 -17.55 4.38
N VAL A 27 -5.67 -18.66 3.88
CA VAL A 27 -6.42 -18.70 2.60
C VAL A 27 -7.62 -17.74 2.63
N GLN A 28 -8.34 -17.68 3.76
CA GLN A 28 -9.51 -16.83 3.91
C GLN A 28 -9.10 -15.35 3.98
N ALA A 29 -7.97 -15.03 4.61
CA ALA A 29 -7.40 -13.68 4.63
C ALA A 29 -6.94 -13.22 3.24
N LEU A 30 -6.26 -14.08 2.48
CA LEU A 30 -5.84 -13.82 1.09
C LEU A 30 -7.06 -13.53 0.19
N ARG A 31 -8.05 -14.42 0.21
CA ARG A 31 -9.31 -14.25 -0.53
C ARG A 31 -10.10 -13.04 -0.06
N ALA A 32 -10.01 -12.71 1.24
CA ALA A 32 -10.64 -11.52 1.75
C ALA A 32 -9.96 -10.25 1.22
N TYR A 33 -8.63 -10.21 1.16
CA TYR A 33 -7.95 -9.02 0.70
C TYR A 33 -8.10 -8.80 -0.82
N ALA A 34 -8.24 -9.87 -1.62
CA ALA A 34 -8.36 -9.85 -3.08
C ALA A 34 -9.60 -9.13 -3.66
N HIS A 35 -10.41 -8.45 -2.85
CA HIS A 35 -11.58 -7.73 -3.31
C HIS A 35 -11.26 -6.25 -3.58
N PRO A 36 -11.62 -5.69 -4.75
CA PRO A 36 -11.28 -4.31 -5.13
C PRO A 36 -11.62 -3.25 -4.09
N THR A 37 -12.85 -3.25 -3.55
CA THR A 37 -13.26 -2.31 -2.49
C THR A 37 -12.40 -2.42 -1.23
N ARG A 38 -11.98 -3.64 -0.86
CA ARG A 38 -11.16 -3.86 0.34
C ARG A 38 -9.73 -3.34 0.14
N MET A 39 -9.15 -3.54 -1.04
CA MET A 39 -7.87 -2.95 -1.40
C MET A 39 -7.94 -1.42 -1.42
N ARG A 40 -8.99 -0.84 -2.01
CA ARG A 40 -9.24 0.62 -2.01
C ARG A 40 -9.34 1.18 -0.60
N LEU A 41 -10.09 0.53 0.29
CA LEU A 41 -10.24 0.96 1.69
C LEU A 41 -8.91 0.91 2.46
N VAL A 42 -8.16 -0.20 2.37
CA VAL A 42 -6.83 -0.31 3.02
C VAL A 42 -5.88 0.75 2.47
N GLY A 43 -5.85 0.95 1.15
CA GLY A 43 -5.04 1.99 0.50
C GLY A 43 -5.40 3.39 1.00
N LEU A 44 -6.69 3.74 1.04
CA LEU A 44 -7.16 5.03 1.55
C LEU A 44 -6.74 5.28 2.99
N LEU A 45 -6.89 4.29 3.87
CA LEU A 45 -6.50 4.42 5.27
C LEU A 45 -4.99 4.57 5.47
N ARG A 46 -4.18 3.94 4.60
CA ARG A 46 -2.72 4.12 4.59
C ARG A 46 -2.30 5.51 4.14
N LEU A 47 -3.00 6.05 3.13
CA LEU A 47 -2.65 7.32 2.51
C LEU A 47 -3.17 8.53 3.31
N ARG A 48 -4.40 8.45 3.83
CA ARG A 48 -5.09 9.57 4.49
C ARG A 48 -5.13 9.47 6.01
N GLY A 49 -4.69 8.35 6.58
CA GLY A 49 -4.82 8.09 8.01
C GLY A 49 -6.23 7.66 8.41
N PRO A 50 -6.60 7.81 9.69
CA PRO A 50 -7.87 7.29 10.19
C PRO A 50 -9.10 7.96 9.55
N LEU A 51 -10.11 7.15 9.16
CA LEU A 51 -11.36 7.61 8.54
C LEU A 51 -12.58 6.89 9.13
N THR A 52 -13.71 7.56 9.31
CA THR A 52 -14.98 6.90 9.63
C THR A 52 -15.50 6.09 8.43
N ALA A 53 -16.42 5.15 8.67
CA ALA A 53 -17.06 4.40 7.57
C ALA A 53 -17.81 5.31 6.59
N THR A 54 -18.37 6.42 7.08
CA THR A 54 -19.04 7.46 6.28
C THR A 54 -18.05 8.18 5.38
N GLN A 55 -16.94 8.67 5.93
CA GLN A 55 -15.88 9.32 5.13
C GLN A 55 -15.28 8.38 4.09
N ALA A 56 -15.06 7.11 4.46
CA ALA A 56 -14.55 6.10 3.55
C ALA A 56 -15.54 5.83 2.39
N ALA A 57 -16.83 5.74 2.70
CA ALA A 57 -17.90 5.51 1.72
C ALA A 57 -17.97 6.59 0.64
N ASP A 58 -17.86 7.87 1.04
CA ASP A 58 -17.83 9.00 0.11
C ASP A 58 -16.61 8.91 -0.84
N LEU A 59 -15.45 8.52 -0.31
CA LEU A 59 -14.20 8.45 -1.07
C LEU A 59 -14.14 7.24 -2.03
N VAL A 60 -14.75 6.11 -1.68
CA VAL A 60 -14.78 4.93 -2.56
C VAL A 60 -16.02 4.85 -3.45
N GLY A 61 -16.97 5.78 -3.30
CA GLY A 61 -18.23 5.77 -4.04
C GLY A 61 -19.08 4.54 -3.72
N GLN A 62 -19.22 4.19 -2.44
CA GLN A 62 -20.01 3.04 -1.97
C GLN A 62 -20.99 3.47 -0.86
N SER A 63 -21.91 2.60 -0.48
CA SER A 63 -22.77 2.87 0.68
C SER A 63 -22.01 2.73 2.00
N VAL A 64 -22.43 3.48 3.03
CA VAL A 64 -21.88 3.37 4.40
C VAL A 64 -22.01 1.95 4.94
N ALA A 65 -23.12 1.27 4.65
CA ALA A 65 -23.35 -0.12 5.06
C ALA A 65 -22.34 -1.08 4.40
N SER A 66 -22.06 -0.91 3.10
CA SER A 66 -21.05 -1.69 2.36
C SER A 66 -19.65 -1.46 2.95
N CYS A 67 -19.25 -0.19 3.14
CA CYS A 67 -17.95 0.12 3.73
C CYS A 67 -17.81 -0.44 5.15
N SER A 68 -18.84 -0.32 5.99
CA SER A 68 -18.84 -0.87 7.35
C SER A 68 -18.72 -2.40 7.35
N TYR A 69 -19.30 -3.09 6.37
CA TYR A 69 -19.12 -4.53 6.19
C TYR A 69 -17.68 -4.87 5.81
N HIS A 70 -17.12 -4.18 4.81
CA HIS A 70 -15.76 -4.43 4.35
C HIS A 70 -14.71 -4.11 5.41
N LEU A 71 -14.85 -3.02 6.17
CA LEU A 71 -13.93 -2.65 7.25
C LEU A 71 -13.92 -3.69 8.38
N ARG A 72 -15.10 -4.19 8.80
CA ARG A 72 -15.18 -5.30 9.77
C ARG A 72 -14.52 -6.58 9.26
N MET A 73 -14.72 -6.89 7.97
CA MET A 73 -14.09 -8.06 7.36
C MET A 73 -12.56 -7.93 7.31
N LEU A 74 -12.05 -6.75 6.96
CA LEU A 74 -10.62 -6.44 7.00
C LEU A 74 -10.05 -6.52 8.42
N ALA A 75 -10.81 -6.05 9.41
CA ALA A 75 -10.39 -6.07 10.81
C ALA A 75 -10.27 -7.49 11.38
N LYS A 76 -11.16 -8.40 10.95
CA LYS A 76 -11.06 -9.83 11.29
C LYS A 76 -9.68 -10.42 10.93
N TYR A 77 -9.07 -9.94 9.85
CA TYR A 77 -7.77 -10.42 9.37
C TYR A 77 -6.62 -9.44 9.71
N GLY A 78 -6.84 -8.50 10.62
CA GLY A 78 -5.81 -7.60 11.12
C GLY A 78 -5.25 -6.62 10.09
N LEU A 79 -5.99 -6.31 9.02
CA LEU A 79 -5.57 -5.33 8.00
C LEU A 79 -5.93 -3.89 8.38
N VAL A 80 -6.98 -3.73 9.18
CA VAL A 80 -7.46 -2.46 9.72
C VAL A 80 -7.96 -2.67 11.14
N GLU A 81 -8.13 -1.60 11.90
CA GLU A 81 -8.70 -1.63 13.24
C GLU A 81 -9.40 -0.32 13.58
N GLU A 82 -10.18 -0.31 14.65
CA GLU A 82 -10.77 0.93 15.18
C GLU A 82 -9.67 1.83 15.77
N ALA A 83 -9.64 3.09 15.36
CA ALA A 83 -8.78 4.11 15.94
C ALA A 83 -9.51 4.85 17.07
N GLU A 84 -8.73 5.43 17.97
CA GLU A 84 -9.24 6.34 19.01
C GLU A 84 -9.73 7.67 18.40
N GLY A 85 -10.60 8.39 19.12
CA GLY A 85 -11.03 9.74 18.74
C GLY A 85 -12.40 9.85 18.04
N GLY A 86 -13.19 8.78 17.99
CA GLY A 86 -14.57 8.83 17.49
C GLY A 86 -15.57 9.40 18.50
N THR A 87 -16.54 10.18 18.03
CA THR A 87 -17.70 10.61 18.83
C THR A 87 -18.88 9.65 18.60
N GLY A 88 -19.42 9.06 19.66
CA GLY A 88 -20.62 8.21 19.57
C GLY A 88 -20.38 6.85 18.90
N ARG A 89 -21.24 6.47 17.94
CA ARG A 89 -21.21 5.14 17.28
C ARG A 89 -20.29 5.08 16.06
N GLU A 90 -19.78 6.20 15.55
CA GLU A 90 -18.90 6.22 14.37
C GLU A 90 -17.44 6.33 14.79
N LYS A 91 -16.83 5.19 15.13
CA LYS A 91 -15.39 5.14 15.39
C LYS A 91 -14.62 5.18 14.07
N PRO A 92 -13.58 6.03 13.96
CA PRO A 92 -12.66 5.98 12.83
C PRO A 92 -11.96 4.64 12.75
N TRP A 93 -11.60 4.22 11.55
CA TRP A 93 -10.79 3.05 11.25
C TRP A 93 -9.40 3.51 10.83
N ARG A 94 -8.37 2.72 11.11
CA ARG A 94 -7.01 2.93 10.60
C ARG A 94 -6.43 1.63 10.06
N ALA A 95 -5.50 1.72 9.12
CA ALA A 95 -4.71 0.57 8.70
C ALA A 95 -3.74 0.16 9.84
N THR A 96 -3.52 -1.14 10.00
CA THR A 96 -2.62 -1.71 11.02
C THR A 96 -1.16 -1.73 10.59
N ALA A 97 -0.89 -1.61 9.29
CA ALA A 97 0.45 -1.59 8.70
C ALA A 97 0.49 -0.81 7.39
N ARG A 98 1.69 -0.34 7.01
CA ARG A 98 1.95 0.38 5.75
C ARG A 98 1.90 -0.52 4.52
N TYR A 99 2.31 -1.77 4.68
CA TYR A 99 2.38 -2.75 3.60
C TYR A 99 1.60 -4.01 3.95
N THR A 100 1.03 -4.63 2.92
CA THR A 100 0.52 -6.00 3.01
C THR A 100 1.49 -6.87 2.23
N SER A 101 1.85 -8.02 2.78
CA SER A 101 2.62 -9.05 2.08
C SER A 101 1.91 -10.39 2.16
N TRP A 102 2.26 -11.28 1.25
CA TRP A 102 1.80 -12.66 1.19
C TRP A 102 2.95 -13.50 0.63
N PRO A 103 2.89 -14.85 0.72
CA PRO A 103 3.93 -15.71 0.19
C PRO A 103 4.12 -15.51 -1.31
N ASP A 104 5.37 -15.51 -1.80
CA ASP A 104 5.66 -15.54 -3.24
C ASP A 104 5.34 -16.92 -3.86
N HIS A 105 5.38 -17.97 -3.03
CA HIS A 105 5.10 -19.37 -3.38
C HIS A 105 4.54 -20.12 -2.16
N SER A 106 3.78 -21.18 -2.40
CA SER A 106 3.33 -22.12 -1.38
C SER A 106 3.21 -23.54 -1.95
N ASP A 107 3.67 -24.53 -1.18
CA ASP A 107 3.48 -25.95 -1.52
C ASP A 107 2.05 -26.45 -1.24
N ASP A 108 1.28 -25.73 -0.41
CA ASP A 108 -0.16 -25.95 -0.26
C ASP A 108 -0.91 -25.37 -1.48
N PRO A 109 -1.61 -26.21 -2.27
CA PRO A 109 -2.33 -25.76 -3.46
C PRO A 109 -3.40 -24.70 -3.17
N ALA A 110 -4.12 -24.79 -2.04
CA ALA A 110 -5.19 -23.85 -1.72
C ALA A 110 -4.63 -22.46 -1.38
N VAL A 111 -3.47 -22.41 -0.72
CA VAL A 111 -2.73 -21.16 -0.47
C VAL A 111 -2.14 -20.61 -1.76
N GLY A 112 -1.59 -21.47 -2.62
CA GLY A 112 -1.06 -21.10 -3.94
C GLY A 112 -2.13 -20.45 -4.83
N GLU A 113 -3.31 -21.07 -4.94
CA GLU A 113 -4.44 -20.52 -5.70
C GLU A 113 -4.93 -19.17 -5.14
N ALA A 114 -5.07 -19.06 -3.82
CA ALA A 114 -5.50 -17.81 -3.19
C ALA A 114 -4.47 -16.68 -3.36
N THR A 115 -3.19 -17.02 -3.32
CA THR A 115 -2.07 -16.11 -3.60
C THR A 115 -2.08 -15.62 -5.04
N ALA A 116 -2.28 -16.52 -5.99
CA ALA A 116 -2.39 -16.19 -7.41
C ALA A 116 -3.59 -15.26 -7.66
N ALA A 117 -4.76 -15.59 -7.11
CA ALA A 117 -5.96 -14.76 -7.22
C ALA A 117 -5.77 -13.36 -6.62
N LEU A 118 -5.13 -13.27 -5.44
CA LEU A 118 -4.79 -11.98 -4.83
C LEU A 118 -3.82 -11.18 -5.72
N SER A 119 -2.79 -11.83 -6.24
CA SER A 119 -1.77 -11.18 -7.09
C SER A 119 -2.39 -10.63 -8.38
N THR A 120 -3.31 -11.38 -9.02
CA THR A 120 -4.08 -10.91 -10.18
C THR A 120 -4.95 -9.71 -9.83
N ALA A 121 -5.72 -9.77 -8.74
CA ALA A 121 -6.58 -8.67 -8.32
C ALA A 121 -5.77 -7.40 -7.99
N VAL A 122 -4.59 -7.55 -7.40
CA VAL A 122 -3.67 -6.45 -7.13
C VAL A 122 -3.11 -5.87 -8.43
N ALA A 123 -2.79 -6.70 -9.43
CA ALA A 123 -2.36 -6.25 -10.75
C ALA A 123 -3.46 -5.45 -11.47
N GLU A 124 -4.70 -5.93 -11.45
CA GLU A 124 -5.87 -5.20 -11.97
C GLU A 124 -6.05 -3.85 -11.26
N TYR A 125 -5.92 -3.84 -9.93
CA TYR A 125 -5.99 -2.61 -9.13
C TYR A 125 -4.88 -1.60 -9.51
N TRP A 126 -3.66 -2.06 -9.76
CA TRP A 126 -2.58 -1.20 -10.24
C TRP A 126 -2.85 -0.70 -11.67
N PHE A 127 -3.38 -1.56 -12.55
CA PHE A 127 -3.71 -1.19 -13.92
C PHE A 127 -4.75 -0.06 -13.97
N GLU A 128 -5.79 -0.11 -13.13
CA GLU A 128 -6.77 0.99 -13.00
C GLU A 128 -6.09 2.31 -12.61
N ARG A 129 -5.15 2.27 -11.65
CA ARG A 129 -4.46 3.47 -11.15
C ARG A 129 -3.46 4.04 -12.16
N ILE A 130 -2.72 3.18 -12.85
CA ILE A 130 -1.77 3.57 -13.89
C ILE A 130 -2.53 4.23 -15.04
N THR A 131 -3.64 3.61 -15.48
CA THR A 131 -4.50 4.19 -16.52
C THR A 131 -4.99 5.59 -16.12
N HIS A 132 -5.51 5.74 -14.89
CA HIS A 132 -5.94 7.05 -14.39
C HIS A 132 -4.81 8.09 -14.33
N ALA A 133 -3.61 7.68 -13.89
CA ALA A 133 -2.44 8.57 -13.85
C ALA A 133 -2.04 9.03 -15.26
N ILE A 134 -2.03 8.12 -16.25
CA ILE A 134 -1.74 8.46 -17.65
C ILE A 134 -2.77 9.45 -18.20
N GLU A 135 -4.07 9.19 -17.99
CA GLU A 135 -5.15 10.03 -18.47
C GLU A 135 -5.10 11.45 -17.88
N THR A 136 -4.66 11.57 -16.62
CA THR A 136 -4.61 12.85 -15.89
C THR A 136 -3.25 13.55 -15.90
N ARG A 137 -2.20 12.91 -16.46
CA ARG A 137 -0.82 13.43 -16.51
C ARG A 137 -0.70 14.85 -17.09
N HIS A 138 -1.53 15.17 -18.07
CA HIS A 138 -1.55 16.49 -18.72
C HIS A 138 -1.92 17.65 -17.76
N ALA A 139 -2.56 17.35 -16.64
CA ALA A 139 -2.91 18.32 -15.61
C ALA A 139 -1.76 18.63 -14.64
N LEU A 140 -0.67 17.86 -14.67
CA LEU A 140 0.50 18.08 -13.83
C LEU A 140 1.37 19.22 -14.36
N SER A 141 2.19 19.82 -13.48
CA SER A 141 3.24 20.76 -13.92
C SER A 141 4.25 20.10 -14.86
N ARG A 142 4.95 20.89 -15.69
CA ARG A 142 5.99 20.36 -16.59
C ARG A 142 7.07 19.57 -15.84
N GLU A 143 7.50 20.05 -14.67
CA GLU A 143 8.49 19.38 -13.83
C GLU A 143 8.01 17.98 -13.42
N TRP A 144 6.76 17.84 -12.98
CA TRP A 144 6.16 16.55 -12.64
C TRP A 144 5.94 15.66 -13.85
N GLN A 145 5.54 16.22 -15.00
CA GLN A 145 5.42 15.44 -16.24
C GLN A 145 6.77 14.87 -16.68
N GLU A 146 7.87 15.61 -16.53
CA GLU A 146 9.23 15.16 -16.87
C GLU A 146 9.80 14.17 -15.85
N ALA A 147 9.43 14.30 -14.57
CA ALA A 147 9.86 13.42 -13.49
C ALA A 147 9.15 12.05 -13.46
N GLU A 148 7.89 11.98 -13.92
CA GLU A 148 7.15 10.72 -14.00
C GLU A 148 7.75 9.77 -15.05
N GLU A 149 8.14 8.58 -14.60
CA GLU A 149 8.63 7.50 -15.46
C GLU A 149 7.48 6.63 -15.96
N PHE A 150 7.37 6.47 -17.28
CA PHE A 150 6.48 5.50 -17.90
C PHE A 150 7.24 4.73 -18.98
N GLY A 151 7.51 3.46 -18.73
CA GLY A 151 8.23 2.60 -19.67
C GLY A 151 8.55 1.24 -19.05
N ASP A 152 9.12 0.37 -19.88
CA ASP A 152 9.61 -0.94 -19.48
C ASP A 152 11.05 -1.16 -19.97
N SER A 153 11.71 -2.18 -19.44
CA SER A 153 13.03 -2.60 -19.87
C SER A 153 13.07 -4.12 -19.91
N VAL A 154 13.45 -4.66 -21.07
CA VAL A 154 13.63 -6.10 -21.27
C VAL A 154 15.12 -6.42 -21.23
N ILE A 155 15.57 -7.12 -20.19
CA ILE A 155 16.97 -7.45 -19.93
C ILE A 155 17.13 -8.94 -19.61
N HIS A 156 18.31 -9.50 -19.89
CA HIS A 156 18.65 -10.88 -19.56
C HIS A 156 19.26 -10.93 -18.16
N LEU A 157 18.65 -11.72 -17.28
CA LEU A 157 19.12 -11.91 -15.91
C LEU A 157 18.96 -13.39 -15.50
N THR A 158 19.89 -13.87 -14.70
CA THR A 158 19.71 -15.09 -13.89
C THR A 158 18.77 -14.82 -12.71
N PRO A 159 18.23 -15.87 -12.04
CA PRO A 159 17.42 -15.69 -10.83
C PRO A 159 18.17 -14.98 -9.68
N ALA A 160 19.48 -15.19 -9.59
CA ALA A 160 20.33 -14.53 -8.60
C ALA A 160 20.46 -13.02 -8.89
N GLU A 161 20.72 -12.65 -10.15
CA GLU A 161 20.81 -11.24 -10.56
C GLU A 161 19.44 -10.52 -10.48
N LEU A 162 18.34 -11.22 -10.77
CA LEU A 162 17.00 -10.68 -10.57
C LEU A 162 16.71 -10.41 -9.08
N THR A 163 17.15 -11.30 -8.20
CA THR A 163 17.06 -11.13 -6.75
C THR A 163 17.89 -9.95 -6.27
N GLU A 164 19.14 -9.83 -6.74
CA GLU A 164 20.01 -8.68 -6.46
C GLU A 164 19.36 -7.38 -6.93
N LEU A 165 18.84 -7.34 -8.17
CA LEU A 165 18.17 -6.15 -8.71
C LEU A 165 16.97 -5.73 -7.87
N ARG A 166 16.14 -6.70 -7.45
CA ARG A 166 15.00 -6.46 -6.54
C ARG A 166 15.46 -5.84 -5.23
N ASP A 167 16.50 -6.41 -4.62
CA ASP A 167 16.96 -5.98 -3.30
C ASP A 167 17.60 -4.58 -3.36
N ARG A 168 18.41 -4.29 -4.39
CA ARG A 168 18.96 -2.95 -4.64
C ARG A 168 17.89 -1.89 -4.88
N PHE A 169 16.85 -2.23 -5.64
CA PHE A 169 15.74 -1.31 -5.87
C PHE A 169 14.96 -1.04 -4.58
N ARG A 170 14.73 -2.08 -3.76
CA ARG A 170 14.10 -1.93 -2.45
C ARG A 170 14.91 -1.01 -1.55
N GLU A 171 16.22 -1.23 -1.43
CA GLU A 171 17.12 -0.39 -0.62
C GLU A 171 17.04 1.08 -1.04
N LEU A 172 17.10 1.35 -2.35
CA LEU A 172 16.97 2.71 -2.89
C LEU A 172 15.65 3.38 -2.50
N VAL A 173 14.53 2.65 -2.52
CA VAL A 173 13.22 3.19 -2.13
C VAL A 173 13.12 3.35 -0.60
N GLU A 174 13.71 2.45 0.18
CA GLU A 174 13.70 2.48 1.64
C GLU A 174 14.37 3.73 2.21
N GLU A 175 15.32 4.34 1.49
CA GLU A 175 15.92 5.65 1.84
C GLU A 175 14.88 6.77 2.00
N TYR A 176 13.76 6.71 1.27
CA TYR A 176 12.70 7.71 1.29
C TYR A 176 11.55 7.35 2.24
N ALA A 177 11.49 6.11 2.72
CA ALA A 177 10.39 5.60 3.55
C ALA A 177 10.13 6.44 4.83
N PRO A 178 11.13 6.99 5.55
CA PRO A 178 10.89 7.82 6.73
C PRO A 178 10.00 9.05 6.47
N ARG A 179 9.98 9.59 5.24
CA ARG A 179 9.13 10.75 4.88
C ARG A 179 7.64 10.43 4.89
N ALA A 180 7.27 9.16 4.74
CA ALA A 180 5.90 8.70 4.89
C ALA A 180 5.47 8.60 6.37
N GLU A 181 6.44 8.53 7.30
CA GLU A 181 6.22 8.44 8.75
C GLU A 181 6.20 9.80 9.42
N ASP A 182 7.18 10.63 9.09
CA ASP A 182 7.36 11.93 9.71
C ASP A 182 7.22 13.05 8.67
N PRO A 183 6.10 13.79 8.70
CA PRO A 183 5.90 14.95 7.83
C PRO A 183 7.02 15.99 7.92
N ARG A 184 7.76 16.07 9.04
CA ARG A 184 8.87 17.01 9.22
C ARG A 184 10.09 16.67 8.35
N LEU A 185 10.20 15.43 7.87
CA LEU A 185 11.27 14.98 6.98
C LEU A 185 10.98 15.28 5.49
N ARG A 186 9.81 15.87 5.18
CA ARG A 186 9.42 16.19 3.81
C ARG A 186 9.99 17.55 3.41
N PRO A 187 10.82 17.63 2.36
CA PRO A 187 11.26 18.91 1.82
C PRO A 187 10.07 19.70 1.25
N GLU A 188 10.25 21.01 1.09
CA GLU A 188 9.28 21.86 0.40
C GLU A 188 9.01 21.33 -1.02
N GLY A 189 7.73 21.31 -1.42
CA GLY A 189 7.30 20.77 -2.72
C GLY A 189 7.21 19.24 -2.80
N ALA A 190 7.47 18.50 -1.72
CA ALA A 190 7.31 17.05 -1.72
C ALA A 190 5.83 16.63 -1.87
N GLU A 191 5.54 15.94 -2.96
CA GLU A 191 4.23 15.34 -3.25
C GLU A 191 4.23 13.83 -2.94
N LEU A 192 3.02 13.26 -2.81
CA LEU A 192 2.85 11.82 -2.64
C LEU A 192 3.05 11.11 -3.99
N VAL A 193 4.14 10.35 -4.11
CA VAL A 193 4.46 9.57 -5.32
C VAL A 193 4.25 8.08 -5.05
N GLN A 194 3.53 7.40 -5.93
CA GLN A 194 3.45 5.95 -5.92
C GLN A 194 4.50 5.37 -6.87
N VAL A 195 5.44 4.59 -6.31
CA VAL A 195 6.44 3.84 -7.08
C VAL A 195 6.01 2.38 -7.16
N LEU A 196 5.86 1.86 -8.37
CA LEU A 196 5.59 0.44 -8.64
C LEU A 196 6.72 -0.14 -9.48
N ARG A 197 7.27 -1.27 -9.04
CA ARG A 197 8.26 -2.02 -9.81
C ARG A 197 7.84 -3.48 -9.87
N ILE A 198 7.69 -3.99 -11.09
CA ILE A 198 7.31 -5.38 -11.36
C ILE A 198 8.36 -5.95 -12.30
N ALA A 199 8.88 -7.13 -11.96
CA ALA A 199 9.77 -7.88 -12.82
C ALA A 199 9.27 -9.33 -12.90
N TYR A 200 9.16 -9.84 -14.11
CA TYR A 200 8.71 -11.19 -14.39
C TYR A 200 9.56 -11.78 -15.50
N LYS A 201 9.68 -13.11 -15.51
CA LYS A 201 10.25 -13.80 -16.66
C LYS A 201 9.31 -13.58 -17.85
N TYR A 202 9.79 -12.89 -18.88
CA TYR A 202 9.06 -12.75 -20.13
C TYR A 202 8.72 -14.14 -20.70
N ARG A 203 7.49 -14.30 -21.18
CA ARG A 203 7.00 -15.53 -21.84
C ARG A 203 6.60 -15.13 -23.25
N ASP A 204 7.06 -15.88 -24.24
CA ASP A 204 6.82 -15.58 -25.66
C ASP A 204 5.35 -15.77 -26.08
N GLU A 205 4.56 -16.46 -25.26
CA GLU A 205 3.15 -16.69 -25.52
C GLU A 205 2.30 -15.47 -25.08
N PRO A 206 1.51 -14.88 -26.00
CA PRO A 206 0.64 -13.76 -25.64
C PRO A 206 -0.40 -14.21 -24.60
N PRO A 207 -0.73 -13.37 -23.60
CA PRO A 207 -1.71 -13.72 -22.59
C PRO A 207 -3.08 -13.97 -23.24
N GLY A 208 -3.56 -15.22 -23.15
CA GLY A 208 -4.94 -15.61 -23.45
C GLY A 208 -5.40 -15.28 -24.88
N ALA A 209 -4.83 -15.95 -25.89
CA ALA A 209 -5.61 -16.17 -27.11
C ALA A 209 -6.86 -17.00 -26.74
N PRO A 210 -8.08 -16.54 -27.03
CA PRO A 210 -9.26 -17.38 -26.84
C PRO A 210 -9.09 -18.63 -27.73
N GLY A 211 -9.10 -19.80 -27.12
CA GLY A 211 -9.28 -21.08 -27.82
C GLY A 211 -10.69 -21.24 -28.36
#